data_AF-A0A9Q0KMM1-F1
#
_entry.id   AF-A0A9Q0KMM1-F1
#
_cell.length_a   1.000
_cell.length_b   1.000
_cell.length_c   1.000
_cell.angle_alpha   90.00
_cell.angle_beta   90.00
_cell.angle_gamma   90.00
#
_symmetry.space_group_name_H-M   'P 1'
#
loop_
_entity.id
_entity.type
_entity.pdbx_description
1 polymer ?
#
loop_
_entity_poly.entity_id
_entity_poly.type
_entity_poly.pdbx_seq_one_letter_code
_entity_poly.pdbx_strand_id
1 'polypeptide(L)'
;MAAVRCRPVRDWARVYMVVVLCTNYGRWSGGGLQHGRWMVGLDRLNEGWLGAASCGLVMALKHGSELELSLQISISQRNSIFSVSFNLMAFIKPVNPFFEFRFPLVLLFFVMIFSPAAAYDPLDPNGNITIKWDIMSWTADGYVAAVTMNNFQMFRHIMSPGWTLGWAWAKKEVIWSMVGAQATDQGDCSKFHGNLPHCCKKKPTIVDLLPGVPYNQQYTNCCKGGVVASWGQDPSQAVSAFQVSVGLAGTSNKTVKLPKNFTLLGPGPGYTCGAATIVPPTIFFTSDLRRRTQALMTWNVTCTYSQLLAQKKPSCCVSFSSFYNDTIIPCSTCACDCQNKKTCVQGNDTKLLSALEKNITKMGNTPLLQCTKHMCPVRVHWHVKLNYKAYWRVKISITNFNYAFNYSQWTLVAQHPNLNNVTQVFSFDYKPLIPYQSINDTGMFYGQKFYNDLLMEDGPNGNVQSELILEKDPNTFTFNQGWAFPRKIYFNGDECTLPPPDDYPFLPNSALANPYSLTTLAVSLLFLLMTVWW
;
A
#
# COMPACT_ATOMS: atom_id res chain seq x y z
N MET A 1 -9.73 40.92 63.50
CA MET A 1 -9.61 42.29 62.94
C MET A 1 -8.80 42.16 61.66
N ALA A 2 -9.23 42.52 60.46
CA ALA A 2 -10.23 43.48 60.02
C ALA A 2 -11.14 42.87 58.94
N ALA A 3 -12.36 43.40 58.89
CA ALA A 3 -13.35 43.11 57.86
C ALA A 3 -13.06 43.92 56.59
N VAL A 4 -13.28 43.32 55.42
CA VAL A 4 -13.70 44.07 54.23
C VAL A 4 -14.94 43.39 53.68
N ARG A 5 -16.06 44.07 53.86
CA ARG A 5 -17.37 43.73 53.30
C ARG A 5 -17.63 44.76 52.21
N CYS A 6 -17.72 44.35 50.94
CA CYS A 6 -18.39 45.13 49.91
C CYS A 6 -19.12 44.21 48.92
N ARG A 7 -20.26 44.75 48.46
CA ARG A 7 -21.51 44.16 47.96
C ARG A 7 -21.43 43.34 46.66
N PRO A 8 -22.48 42.53 46.38
CA PRO A 8 -22.58 41.75 45.15
C PRO A 8 -22.91 42.69 43.98
N VAL A 9 -22.09 42.65 42.93
CA VAL A 9 -22.54 43.12 41.62
C VAL A 9 -23.15 41.92 40.93
N ARG A 10 -24.49 41.92 40.86
CA ARG A 10 -25.25 41.10 39.94
C ARG A 10 -24.73 41.42 38.55
N ASP A 11 -24.11 40.44 37.91
CA ASP A 11 -24.32 40.17 36.49
C ASP A 11 -23.93 38.72 36.26
N TRP A 12 -24.94 37.88 36.08
CA TRP A 12 -24.75 36.50 35.66
C TRP A 12 -24.28 36.55 34.20
N ALA A 13 -22.96 36.61 33.98
CA ALA A 13 -22.41 36.31 32.67
C ALA A 13 -22.75 34.85 32.37
N ARG A 14 -23.63 34.62 31.38
CA ARG A 14 -23.87 33.28 30.85
C ARG A 14 -22.59 32.80 30.19
N VAL A 15 -21.82 31.99 30.90
CA VAL A 15 -20.69 31.26 30.32
C VAL A 15 -21.29 30.10 29.53
N TYR A 16 -21.29 30.20 28.20
CA TYR A 16 -21.63 29.09 27.34
C TYR A 16 -20.38 28.22 27.17
N MET A 17 -20.32 27.10 27.89
CA MET A 17 -19.25 26.12 27.74
C MET A 17 -19.70 25.08 26.73
N VAL A 18 -19.10 25.07 25.54
CA VAL A 18 -19.31 24.01 24.54
C VAL A 18 -18.13 23.05 24.63
N VAL A 19 -18.34 21.90 25.27
CA VAL A 19 -17.36 20.81 25.35
C VAL A 19 -17.71 19.81 24.25
N VAL A 20 -16.90 19.76 23.19
CA VAL A 20 -16.99 18.69 22.18
C VAL A 20 -15.90 17.67 22.51
N LEU A 21 -16.31 16.47 22.93
CA LEU A 21 -15.42 15.35 23.22
C LEU A 21 -15.70 14.22 22.24
N CYS A 22 -14.70 13.85 21.44
CA CYS A 22 -14.71 12.59 20.68
C CYS A 22 -13.93 11.53 21.47
N THR A 23 -14.60 10.45 21.87
CA THR A 23 -13.92 9.23 22.34
C THR A 23 -14.56 8.02 21.68
N ASN A 24 -13.76 6.97 21.46
CA ASN A 24 -14.24 5.75 20.81
C ASN A 24 -14.87 4.76 21.81
N TYR A 25 -14.56 4.77 23.11
CA TYR A 25 -15.25 3.95 24.12
C TYR A 25 -15.02 4.52 25.54
N GLY A 26 -16.10 4.78 26.29
CA GLY A 26 -16.05 5.06 27.74
C GLY A 26 -17.13 6.03 28.25
N ARG A 27 -17.73 5.73 29.41
CA ARG A 27 -18.76 6.55 30.08
C ARG A 27 -18.14 7.33 31.24
N TRP A 28 -18.52 8.60 31.42
CA TRP A 28 -17.96 9.49 32.45
C TRP A 28 -18.98 9.95 33.50
N SER A 29 -18.52 10.16 34.74
CA SER A 29 -19.27 10.75 35.86
C SER A 29 -18.67 12.12 36.25
N GLY A 30 -19.52 13.11 36.57
CA GLY A 30 -19.20 14.54 36.46
C GLY A 30 -18.08 15.11 37.35
N GLY A 31 -17.57 16.30 36.98
CA GLY A 31 -16.58 17.08 37.73
C GLY A 31 -16.99 18.56 37.90
N GLY A 32 -16.43 19.22 38.91
CA GLY A 32 -16.72 20.60 39.33
C GLY A 32 -15.48 21.46 39.60
N LEU A 33 -15.67 22.77 39.74
CA LEU A 33 -14.64 23.81 39.96
C LEU A 33 -14.09 23.80 41.40
N GLN A 34 -12.78 23.60 41.59
CA GLN A 34 -12.08 23.94 42.83
C GLN A 34 -10.82 24.78 42.53
N HIS A 35 -10.59 25.82 43.34
CA HIS A 35 -9.43 26.72 43.27
C HIS A 35 -9.07 27.23 41.86
N GLY A 36 -10.08 27.58 41.04
CA GLY A 36 -9.87 28.21 39.74
C GLY A 36 -9.21 27.32 38.67
N ARG A 37 -9.07 26.01 38.91
CA ARG A 37 -8.54 25.05 37.93
C ARG A 37 -9.50 23.87 37.79
N TRP A 38 -9.98 23.60 36.57
CA TRP A 38 -10.83 22.45 36.28
C TRP A 38 -9.98 21.17 36.26
N MET A 39 -10.33 20.18 37.08
CA MET A 39 -9.70 18.85 37.08
C MET A 39 -10.70 17.80 36.61
N VAL A 40 -10.26 16.96 35.67
CA VAL A 40 -11.04 15.86 35.07
C VAL A 40 -10.30 14.57 35.47
N GLY A 41 -10.77 13.85 36.51
CA GLY A 41 -10.22 12.55 36.93
C GLY A 41 -10.85 11.31 36.26
N LEU A 42 -10.07 10.55 35.49
CA LEU A 42 -10.47 9.21 34.98
C LEU A 42 -10.31 8.15 36.08
N ASP A 43 -11.36 7.40 36.41
CA ASP A 43 -11.23 6.21 37.25
C ASP A 43 -10.55 5.06 36.50
N ARG A 44 -9.59 4.39 37.18
CA ARG A 44 -8.94 3.16 36.68
C ARG A 44 -9.97 2.03 36.60
N LEU A 45 -10.31 1.61 35.40
CA LEU A 45 -10.88 0.29 35.14
C LEU A 45 -9.78 -0.63 34.60
N ASN A 46 -9.60 -1.77 35.26
CA ASN A 46 -8.62 -2.78 34.94
C ASN A 46 -8.83 -3.35 33.53
N GLU A 47 -7.70 -3.66 32.89
CA GLU A 47 -7.52 -4.43 31.65
C GLU A 47 -7.51 -3.65 30.31
N GLY A 48 -6.29 -3.21 29.96
CA GLY A 48 -5.63 -3.55 28.69
C GLY A 48 -6.27 -3.10 27.38
N TRP A 49 -6.13 -1.81 27.04
CA TRP A 49 -6.38 -1.32 25.67
C TRP A 49 -5.24 -0.46 25.11
N LEU A 50 -5.06 -0.60 23.79
CA LEU A 50 -4.17 0.17 22.92
C LEU A 50 -4.65 1.63 22.82
N GLY A 51 -3.75 2.58 23.10
CA GLY A 51 -3.77 3.99 22.69
C GLY A 51 -5.12 4.73 22.72
N ALA A 52 -5.44 5.39 23.85
CA ALA A 52 -6.50 6.38 23.91
C ALA A 52 -5.92 7.79 23.68
N ALA A 53 -6.36 8.49 22.63
CA ALA A 53 -6.14 9.92 22.46
C ALA A 53 -7.36 10.68 22.98
N SER A 54 -7.15 11.65 23.88
CA SER A 54 -8.20 12.55 24.36
C SER A 54 -7.88 13.98 23.89
N CYS A 55 -8.72 14.54 23.03
CA CYS A 55 -8.68 15.96 22.68
C CYS A 55 -9.82 16.69 23.41
N GLY A 56 -9.49 17.76 24.13
CA GLY A 56 -10.45 18.64 24.78
C GLY A 56 -10.29 20.07 24.26
N LEU A 57 -11.38 20.68 23.80
CA LEU A 57 -11.44 22.10 23.46
C LEU A 57 -12.14 22.84 24.61
N VAL A 58 -11.48 23.84 25.19
CA VAL A 58 -12.08 24.72 26.21
C VAL A 58 -12.18 26.12 25.62
N MET A 59 -13.40 26.62 25.45
CA MET A 59 -13.67 28.00 25.04
C MET A 59 -14.30 28.75 26.22
N ALA A 60 -13.70 29.88 26.60
CA ALA A 60 -14.24 30.79 27.61
C ALA A 60 -14.52 32.15 26.94
N LEU A 61 -15.77 32.61 27.00
CA LEU A 61 -16.19 33.92 26.52
C LEU A 61 -16.32 34.86 27.74
N LYS A 62 -15.51 35.92 27.79
CA LYS A 62 -15.67 37.01 28.76
C LYS A 62 -16.37 38.16 28.07
N HIS A 63 -17.46 38.66 28.63
CA HIS A 63 -18.17 39.80 28.04
C HIS A 63 -17.31 41.06 28.22
N GLY A 64 -16.68 41.51 27.12
CA GLY A 64 -15.73 42.62 27.11
C GLY A 64 -14.52 42.30 26.23
N SER A 65 -14.66 42.53 24.92
CA SER A 65 -13.63 42.70 23.87
C SER A 65 -12.49 41.68 23.70
N GLU A 66 -12.32 40.67 24.55
CA GLU A 66 -11.23 39.69 24.44
C GLU A 66 -11.75 38.25 24.44
N LEU A 67 -11.40 37.52 23.38
CA LEU A 67 -11.70 36.10 23.18
C LEU A 67 -10.37 35.35 23.26
N GLU A 68 -10.19 34.56 24.32
CA GLU A 68 -8.99 33.75 24.51
C GLU A 68 -9.33 32.28 24.21
N LEU A 69 -8.73 31.74 23.15
CA LEU A 69 -8.92 30.36 22.70
C LEU A 69 -7.63 29.58 22.99
N SER A 70 -7.68 28.69 23.98
CA SER A 70 -6.60 27.74 24.27
C SER A 70 -6.98 26.34 23.81
N LEU A 71 -6.20 25.78 22.88
CA LEU A 71 -6.35 24.38 22.46
C LEU A 71 -5.23 23.57 23.12
N GLN A 72 -5.61 22.64 24.00
CA GLN A 72 -4.68 21.69 24.62
C GLN A 72 -4.89 20.30 24.04
N ILE A 73 -3.86 19.78 23.38
CA ILE A 73 -3.84 18.41 22.85
C ILE A 73 -2.81 17.62 23.66
N SER A 74 -3.28 16.57 24.35
CA SER A 74 -2.43 15.65 25.10
C SER A 74 -2.53 14.25 24.50
N ILE A 75 -1.41 13.72 24.03
CA ILE A 75 -1.30 12.38 23.46
C ILE A 75 -0.48 11.51 24.42
N SER A 76 -1.07 10.41 24.87
CA SER A 76 -0.41 9.45 25.77
C SER A 76 -0.15 8.15 25.01
N GLN A 77 1.13 7.80 24.84
CA GLN A 77 1.56 6.47 24.42
C GLN A 77 2.60 5.94 25.41
N ARG A 78 2.47 4.65 25.77
CA ARG A 78 3.27 3.90 26.78
C ARG A 78 4.45 4.69 27.36
N ASN A 79 4.28 5.12 28.61
CA ASN A 79 5.26 5.77 29.48
C ASN A 79 5.78 7.16 29.06
N SER A 80 5.17 7.83 28.08
CA SER A 80 5.47 9.25 27.78
C SER A 80 4.19 10.04 27.48
N ILE A 81 4.01 11.18 28.15
CA ILE A 81 2.94 12.15 27.85
C ILE A 81 3.56 13.28 27.04
N PHE A 82 3.13 13.46 25.80
CA PHE A 82 3.45 14.64 25.01
C PHE A 82 2.23 15.56 24.99
N SER A 83 2.36 16.75 25.60
CA SER A 83 1.35 17.79 25.58
C SER A 83 1.82 18.97 24.75
N VAL A 84 1.07 19.32 23.70
CA VAL A 84 1.31 20.54 22.92
C VAL A 84 0.13 21.48 23.16
N SER A 85 0.44 22.69 23.63
CA SER A 85 -0.56 23.73 23.91
C SER A 85 -0.38 24.85 22.89
N PHE A 86 -1.44 25.17 22.14
CA PHE A 86 -1.47 26.32 21.26
C PHE A 86 -2.43 27.37 21.83
N ASN A 87 -1.90 28.56 22.13
CA ASN A 87 -2.69 29.72 22.52
C ASN A 87 -2.81 30.66 21.33
N LEU A 88 -4.03 30.94 20.90
CA LEU A 88 -4.31 31.92 19.85
C LEU A 88 -5.09 33.07 20.48
N MET A 89 -4.44 34.23 20.66
CA MET A 89 -5.12 35.48 21.02
C MET A 89 -5.58 36.18 19.74
N ALA A 90 -6.89 36.31 19.56
CA ALA A 90 -7.47 37.04 18.43
C ALA A 90 -8.09 38.36 18.93
N PHE A 91 -7.50 39.50 18.57
CA PHE A 91 -8.08 40.82 18.79
C PHE A 91 -9.08 41.14 17.69
N ILE A 92 -10.38 41.15 18.01
CA ILE A 92 -11.44 41.51 17.06
C ILE A 92 -12.03 42.85 17.51
N LYS A 93 -11.72 43.94 16.79
CA LYS A 93 -12.44 45.21 16.93
C LYS A 93 -13.79 45.14 16.21
N PRO A 94 -14.88 45.72 16.77
CA PRO A 94 -16.21 45.56 16.20
C PRO A 94 -16.46 46.67 15.19
N VAL A 95 -16.24 46.40 13.90
CA VAL A 95 -16.85 47.23 12.84
C VAL A 95 -17.33 46.35 11.69
N ASN A 96 -18.64 46.42 11.45
CA ASN A 96 -19.42 45.95 10.30
C ASN A 96 -19.91 44.48 10.22
N PRO A 97 -21.13 44.28 9.66
CA PRO A 97 -21.89 43.04 9.75
C PRO A 97 -21.47 42.07 8.65
N PHE A 98 -20.32 41.42 8.81
CA PHE A 98 -19.87 40.32 7.94
C PHE A 98 -19.44 39.09 8.79
N PHE A 99 -20.12 38.88 9.92
CA PHE A 99 -19.71 37.91 10.94
C PHE A 99 -20.19 36.47 10.69
N GLU A 100 -20.94 36.20 9.62
CA GLU A 100 -21.54 34.86 9.39
C GLU A 100 -20.69 33.86 8.59
N PHE A 101 -19.60 34.27 7.94
CA PHE A 101 -18.88 33.39 6.99
C PHE A 101 -17.53 32.84 7.47
N ARG A 102 -17.03 33.22 8.65
CA ARG A 102 -15.67 32.81 9.11
C ARG A 102 -15.60 31.55 9.96
N PHE A 103 -16.64 31.23 10.73
CA PHE A 103 -16.71 30.01 11.53
C PHE A 103 -16.82 28.69 10.75
N PRO A 104 -17.61 28.58 9.65
CA PRO A 104 -17.70 27.32 8.92
C PRO A 104 -16.39 26.96 8.22
N LEU A 105 -15.56 27.94 7.86
CA LEU A 105 -14.30 27.74 7.12
C LEU A 105 -13.19 27.12 7.99
N VAL A 106 -13.14 27.46 9.28
CA VAL A 106 -12.20 26.88 10.26
C VAL A 106 -12.62 25.46 10.66
N LEU A 107 -13.94 25.21 10.78
CA LEU A 107 -14.47 23.87 11.05
C LEU A 107 -14.24 22.92 9.86
N LEU A 108 -14.35 23.42 8.62
CA LEU A 108 -14.07 22.67 7.40
C LEU A 108 -12.57 22.31 7.30
N PHE A 109 -11.68 23.21 7.70
CA PHE A 109 -10.24 22.95 7.81
C PHE A 109 -9.92 21.88 8.85
N PHE A 110 -10.62 21.88 10.00
CA PHE A 110 -10.41 20.86 11.04
C PHE A 110 -10.96 19.49 10.65
N VAL A 111 -12.11 19.41 9.95
CA VAL A 111 -12.66 18.12 9.46
C VAL A 111 -11.76 17.51 8.36
N MET A 112 -11.08 18.34 7.56
CA MET A 112 -10.09 17.87 6.57
C MET A 112 -8.84 17.24 7.22
N ILE A 113 -8.45 17.68 8.43
CA ILE A 113 -7.28 17.15 9.15
C ILE A 113 -7.60 15.81 9.86
N PHE A 114 -8.88 15.54 10.15
CA PHE A 114 -9.33 14.34 10.87
C PHE A 114 -10.07 13.30 10.01
N SER A 115 -9.98 13.39 8.67
CA SER A 115 -10.37 12.24 7.85
C SER A 115 -9.45 11.07 8.19
N PRO A 116 -9.97 9.87 8.51
CA PRO A 116 -9.12 8.70 8.59
C PRO A 116 -8.46 8.58 7.22
N ALA A 117 -7.13 8.72 7.16
CA ALA A 117 -6.37 8.33 6.00
C ALA A 117 -6.62 6.83 5.83
N ALA A 118 -7.63 6.48 5.03
CA ALA A 118 -7.76 5.14 4.53
C ALA A 118 -6.44 4.87 3.79
N ALA A 119 -5.66 3.93 4.29
CA ALA A 119 -4.40 3.50 3.69
C ALA A 119 -4.71 2.70 2.41
N TYR A 120 -5.38 3.36 1.47
CA TYR A 120 -5.72 2.88 0.16
C TYR A 120 -4.60 3.35 -0.79
N ASP A 121 -4.16 2.46 -1.68
CA ASP A 121 -3.13 2.72 -2.68
C ASP A 121 -3.68 3.58 -3.83
N PRO A 122 -3.33 4.88 -3.97
CA PRO A 122 -3.99 5.80 -4.92
C PRO A 122 -4.09 5.35 -6.39
N LEU A 123 -3.25 4.39 -6.82
CA LEU A 123 -3.28 3.84 -8.17
C LEU A 123 -4.21 2.62 -8.33
N ASP A 124 -4.79 2.11 -7.25
CA ASP A 124 -5.71 0.96 -7.26
C ASP A 124 -6.85 1.06 -6.20
N PRO A 125 -7.84 1.96 -6.38
CA PRO A 125 -8.92 2.23 -5.41
C PRO A 125 -9.79 1.08 -5.03
N ASN A 126 -9.98 0.20 -5.99
CA ASN A 126 -10.86 -0.93 -5.82
C ASN A 126 -10.05 -2.22 -5.61
N GLY A 127 -8.73 -2.11 -5.51
CA GLY A 127 -7.81 -3.22 -5.32
C GLY A 127 -8.00 -3.91 -3.98
N ASN A 128 -8.56 -5.12 -4.03
CA ASN A 128 -8.74 -5.96 -2.86
C ASN A 128 -8.64 -7.44 -3.22
N ILE A 129 -8.54 -8.28 -2.20
CA ILE A 129 -8.69 -9.72 -2.33
C ILE A 129 -9.99 -10.11 -1.65
N THR A 130 -10.85 -10.82 -2.37
CA THR A 130 -12.09 -11.36 -1.80
C THR A 130 -11.96 -12.85 -1.60
N ILE A 131 -12.32 -13.30 -0.41
CA ILE A 131 -12.45 -14.72 -0.09
C ILE A 131 -13.93 -15.01 0.03
N LYS A 132 -14.39 -15.83 -0.89
CA LYS A 132 -15.77 -16.25 -1.01
C LYS A 132 -15.92 -17.67 -0.49
N TRP A 133 -16.87 -17.86 0.42
CA TRP A 133 -17.14 -19.13 1.07
C TRP A 133 -18.54 -19.60 0.69
N ASP A 134 -18.62 -20.53 -0.26
CA ASP A 134 -19.86 -21.06 -0.80
C ASP A 134 -20.18 -22.42 -0.17
N ILE A 135 -21.24 -22.50 0.63
CA ILE A 135 -21.73 -23.78 1.18
C ILE A 135 -22.48 -24.53 0.07
N MET A 136 -21.96 -25.67 -0.34
CA MET A 136 -22.46 -26.44 -1.48
C MET A 136 -23.46 -27.50 -1.07
N SER A 137 -23.24 -28.17 0.06
CA SER A 137 -24.09 -29.25 0.55
C SER A 137 -23.94 -29.46 2.06
N TRP A 138 -24.95 -30.08 2.68
CA TRP A 138 -24.91 -30.52 4.07
C TRP A 138 -24.28 -31.91 4.19
N THR A 139 -23.57 -32.15 5.28
CA THR A 139 -23.10 -33.49 5.68
C THR A 139 -23.85 -33.94 6.95
N ALA A 140 -23.50 -35.11 7.49
CA ALA A 140 -24.15 -35.64 8.70
C ALA A 140 -23.95 -34.74 9.93
N ASP A 141 -22.80 -34.06 10.04
CA ASP A 141 -22.41 -33.26 11.20
C ASP A 141 -21.94 -31.83 10.84
N GLY A 142 -21.99 -31.45 9.57
CA GLY A 142 -21.58 -30.13 9.10
C GLY A 142 -21.92 -29.87 7.63
N TYR A 143 -20.94 -29.44 6.84
CA TYR A 143 -21.16 -29.04 5.44
C TYR A 143 -19.90 -29.16 4.58
N VAL A 144 -20.09 -29.19 3.26
CA VAL A 144 -19.02 -29.02 2.26
C VAL A 144 -19.09 -27.60 1.71
N ALA A 145 -17.95 -26.90 1.69
CA ALA A 145 -17.84 -25.57 1.14
C ALA A 145 -16.75 -25.46 0.08
N ALA A 146 -17.01 -24.67 -0.96
CA ALA A 146 -16.02 -24.20 -1.90
C ALA A 146 -15.52 -22.82 -1.44
N VAL A 147 -14.20 -22.69 -1.26
CA VAL A 147 -13.56 -21.45 -0.87
C VAL A 147 -12.80 -20.90 -2.07
N THR A 148 -13.19 -19.73 -2.54
CA THR A 148 -12.60 -19.08 -3.71
C THR A 148 -11.97 -17.76 -3.30
N MET A 149 -10.68 -17.59 -3.57
CA MET A 149 -9.95 -16.35 -3.45
C MET A 149 -9.86 -15.67 -4.82
N ASN A 150 -10.40 -14.46 -4.94
CA ASN A 150 -10.24 -13.63 -6.13
C ASN A 150 -9.38 -12.42 -5.79
N ASN A 151 -8.32 -12.23 -6.57
CA ASN A 151 -7.48 -11.05 -6.51
C ASN A 151 -7.99 -10.00 -7.51
N PHE A 152 -8.57 -8.91 -7.01
CA PHE A 152 -9.03 -7.79 -7.83
C PHE A 152 -8.01 -6.64 -7.91
N GLN A 153 -6.79 -6.84 -7.42
CA GLN A 153 -5.74 -5.84 -7.51
C GLN A 153 -5.20 -5.78 -8.95
N MET A 154 -4.96 -4.57 -9.46
CA MET A 154 -4.58 -4.39 -10.87
C MET A 154 -3.15 -4.82 -11.14
N PHE A 155 -2.21 -4.49 -10.27
CA PHE A 155 -0.79 -4.72 -10.51
C PHE A 155 -0.09 -5.49 -9.38
N ARG A 156 -0.77 -5.79 -8.27
CA ARG A 156 -0.22 -6.61 -7.19
C ARG A 156 -0.66 -8.05 -7.33
N HIS A 157 0.30 -8.97 -7.38
CA HIS A 157 0.09 -10.41 -7.38
C HIS A 157 0.63 -11.03 -6.09
N ILE A 158 0.17 -12.23 -5.76
CA ILE A 158 0.75 -13.07 -4.71
C ILE A 158 1.77 -13.98 -5.37
N MET A 159 3.06 -13.72 -5.12
CA MET A 159 4.18 -14.53 -5.60
C MET A 159 4.47 -15.73 -4.68
N SER A 160 5.31 -16.65 -5.14
CA SER A 160 5.85 -17.76 -4.32
C SER A 160 6.49 -17.21 -3.03
N PRO A 161 6.27 -17.81 -1.84
CA PRO A 161 5.69 -19.14 -1.56
C PRO A 161 4.16 -19.20 -1.55
N GLY A 162 3.49 -18.17 -2.05
CA GLY A 162 2.04 -18.13 -2.23
C GLY A 162 1.28 -17.61 -1.03
N TRP A 163 -0.05 -17.69 -1.11
CA TRP A 163 -0.92 -17.28 -0.02
C TRP A 163 -0.95 -18.30 1.11
N THR A 164 -1.12 -17.79 2.33
CA THR A 164 -1.46 -18.58 3.52
C THR A 164 -2.72 -18.00 4.12
N LEU A 165 -3.76 -18.82 4.21
CA LEU A 165 -5.09 -18.41 4.66
C LEU A 165 -5.38 -19.04 6.03
N GLY A 166 -5.75 -18.21 7.01
CA GLY A 166 -6.18 -18.65 8.33
C GLY A 166 -7.52 -18.05 8.71
N TRP A 167 -8.20 -18.71 9.63
CA TRP A 167 -9.43 -18.20 10.26
C TRP A 167 -9.58 -18.83 11.65
N ALA A 168 -10.60 -18.40 12.39
CA ALA A 168 -10.98 -18.98 13.67
C ALA A 168 -12.41 -19.55 13.59
N TRP A 169 -12.55 -20.80 14.01
CA TRP A 169 -13.85 -21.44 14.13
C TRP A 169 -14.70 -20.79 15.22
N ALA A 170 -16.01 -20.63 14.96
CA ALA A 170 -16.93 -19.97 15.87
C ALA A 170 -17.28 -20.82 17.10
N LYS A 171 -17.31 -22.14 16.94
CA LYS A 171 -17.63 -23.14 17.96
C LYS A 171 -16.46 -24.12 18.12
N LYS A 172 -16.68 -25.40 17.78
CA LYS A 172 -15.77 -26.55 17.91
C LYS A 172 -15.67 -27.30 16.58
N GLU A 173 -15.83 -26.57 15.47
CA GLU A 173 -15.74 -27.11 14.13
C GLU A 173 -14.36 -27.71 13.86
N VAL A 174 -14.33 -28.73 13.00
CA VAL A 174 -13.11 -29.42 12.55
C VAL A 174 -13.12 -29.54 11.04
N ILE A 175 -11.96 -29.78 10.43
CA ILE A 175 -11.85 -30.06 9.00
C ILE A 175 -11.76 -31.57 8.82
N TRP A 176 -12.76 -32.17 8.19
CA TRP A 176 -12.77 -33.60 7.87
C TRP A 176 -11.82 -33.90 6.72
N SER A 177 -11.88 -33.12 5.64
CA SER A 177 -11.05 -33.29 4.45
C SER A 177 -10.95 -32.00 3.65
N MET A 178 -9.94 -31.94 2.78
CA MET A 178 -9.72 -30.81 1.85
C MET A 178 -9.31 -31.34 0.48
N VAL A 179 -9.64 -30.57 -0.57
CA VAL A 179 -9.26 -30.84 -1.96
C VAL A 179 -8.78 -29.52 -2.57
N GLY A 180 -7.64 -29.53 -3.25
CA GLY A 180 -7.00 -28.35 -3.84
C GLY A 180 -6.11 -27.55 -2.88
N ALA A 181 -6.28 -27.70 -1.57
CA ALA A 181 -5.45 -27.06 -0.54
C ALA A 181 -5.30 -28.00 0.67
N GLN A 182 -4.39 -27.69 1.58
CA GLN A 182 -4.17 -28.47 2.80
C GLN A 182 -3.91 -27.60 4.01
N ALA A 183 -4.36 -28.08 5.17
CA ALA A 183 -3.92 -27.53 6.46
C ALA A 183 -2.45 -27.85 6.71
N THR A 184 -1.71 -26.86 7.19
CA THR A 184 -0.28 -26.97 7.54
C THR A 184 -0.05 -27.89 8.75
N ASP A 185 -0.94 -27.84 9.73
CA ASP A 185 -0.89 -28.66 10.94
C ASP A 185 -2.24 -29.35 11.18
N GLN A 186 -2.21 -30.61 11.62
CA GLN A 186 -3.41 -31.32 12.08
C GLN A 186 -3.91 -30.83 13.45
N GLY A 187 -2.98 -30.56 14.38
CA GLY A 187 -3.30 -30.21 15.78
C GLY A 187 -3.74 -31.40 16.64
N ASP A 188 -4.26 -31.12 17.83
CA ASP A 188 -4.72 -32.15 18.76
C ASP A 188 -6.13 -32.66 18.39
N CYS A 189 -6.17 -33.83 17.77
CA CYS A 189 -7.39 -34.55 17.40
C CYS A 189 -7.71 -35.74 18.33
N SER A 190 -7.11 -35.82 19.52
CA SER A 190 -7.25 -36.97 20.46
C SER A 190 -8.69 -37.33 20.85
N LYS A 191 -9.64 -36.39 20.71
CA LYS A 191 -11.07 -36.61 20.97
C LYS A 191 -11.76 -37.54 19.96
N PHE A 192 -11.13 -37.81 18.81
CA PHE A 192 -11.68 -38.64 17.76
C PHE A 192 -11.02 -40.03 17.81
N HIS A 193 -11.77 -41.05 18.23
CA HIS A 193 -11.27 -42.42 18.43
C HIS A 193 -11.36 -43.32 17.18
N GLY A 194 -11.87 -42.80 16.06
CA GLY A 194 -12.07 -43.55 14.80
C GLY A 194 -11.47 -42.80 13.62
N ASN A 195 -12.34 -42.29 12.74
CA ASN A 195 -11.89 -41.44 11.63
C ASN A 195 -11.29 -40.15 12.19
N LEU A 196 -10.01 -39.92 11.89
CA LEU A 196 -9.28 -38.75 12.34
C LEU A 196 -9.52 -37.58 11.37
N PRO A 197 -9.93 -36.41 11.85
CA PRO A 197 -10.08 -35.24 10.98
C PRO A 197 -8.74 -34.78 10.39
N HIS A 198 -8.77 -34.17 9.20
CA HIS A 198 -7.63 -33.50 8.58
C HIS A 198 -7.04 -32.41 9.47
N CYS A 199 -7.87 -31.65 10.20
CA CYS A 199 -7.40 -30.64 11.15
C CYS A 199 -8.42 -30.39 12.27
N CYS A 200 -7.94 -30.38 13.52
CA CYS A 200 -8.74 -30.09 14.73
C CYS A 200 -8.37 -28.75 15.39
N LYS A 201 -7.44 -27.98 14.81
CA LYS A 201 -7.08 -26.67 15.36
C LYS A 201 -8.28 -25.72 15.29
N LYS A 202 -8.53 -25.00 16.37
CA LYS A 202 -9.54 -23.92 16.41
C LYS A 202 -9.20 -22.78 15.44
N LYS A 203 -7.91 -22.58 15.17
CA LYS A 203 -7.39 -21.61 14.20
C LYS A 203 -6.52 -22.36 13.18
N PRO A 204 -7.12 -22.95 12.13
CA PRO A 204 -6.35 -23.63 11.10
C PRO A 204 -5.60 -22.63 10.22
N THR A 205 -4.51 -23.10 9.63
CA THR A 205 -3.70 -22.36 8.65
C THR A 205 -3.57 -23.21 7.41
N ILE A 206 -4.07 -22.70 6.29
CA ILE A 206 -4.23 -23.39 5.02
C ILE A 206 -3.28 -22.82 3.99
N VAL A 207 -2.68 -23.73 3.22
CA VAL A 207 -1.85 -23.41 2.06
C VAL A 207 -2.38 -24.16 0.84
N ASP A 208 -2.19 -23.58 -0.33
CA ASP A 208 -2.49 -24.23 -1.60
C ASP A 208 -1.58 -25.44 -1.82
N LEU A 209 -2.04 -26.40 -2.62
CA LEU A 209 -1.19 -27.50 -3.05
C LEU A 209 -0.16 -27.04 -4.09
N LEU A 210 0.93 -27.79 -4.23
CA LEU A 210 1.92 -27.53 -5.28
C LEU A 210 1.43 -28.05 -6.64
N PRO A 211 1.97 -27.52 -7.77
CA PRO A 211 1.70 -28.08 -9.08
C PRO A 211 2.11 -29.56 -9.18
N GLY A 212 1.38 -30.35 -9.97
CA GLY A 212 1.67 -31.76 -10.20
C GLY A 212 1.02 -32.75 -9.23
N VAL A 213 0.15 -32.29 -8.33
CA VAL A 213 -0.63 -33.18 -7.47
C VAL A 213 -1.60 -34.08 -8.27
N PRO A 214 -1.93 -35.29 -7.79
CA PRO A 214 -2.88 -36.19 -8.46
C PRO A 214 -4.26 -35.57 -8.70
N TYR A 215 -4.92 -35.95 -9.80
CA TYR A 215 -6.20 -35.36 -10.23
C TYR A 215 -7.32 -35.44 -9.17
N ASN A 216 -7.35 -36.50 -8.37
CA ASN A 216 -8.33 -36.66 -7.27
C ASN A 216 -8.15 -35.68 -6.11
N GLN A 217 -6.99 -35.01 -6.02
CA GLN A 217 -6.69 -33.98 -5.04
C GLN A 217 -6.76 -32.57 -5.63
N GLN A 218 -6.98 -32.46 -6.93
CA GLN A 218 -7.12 -31.17 -7.61
C GLN A 218 -8.55 -30.63 -7.50
N TYR A 219 -8.64 -29.31 -7.43
CA TYR A 219 -9.86 -28.54 -7.51
C TYR A 219 -9.71 -27.46 -8.60
N THR A 220 -10.80 -26.88 -9.07
CA THR A 220 -10.76 -25.84 -10.11
C THR A 220 -9.91 -24.66 -9.66
N ASN A 221 -8.97 -24.20 -10.50
CA ASN A 221 -8.06 -23.07 -10.21
C ASN A 221 -7.17 -23.25 -8.95
N CYS A 222 -6.96 -24.48 -8.47
CA CYS A 222 -6.05 -24.76 -7.36
C CYS A 222 -4.61 -24.99 -7.83
N CYS A 223 -3.79 -25.32 -6.84
CA CYS A 223 -2.59 -26.12 -6.98
C CYS A 223 -1.46 -25.40 -7.72
N LYS A 224 -1.39 -24.08 -7.51
CA LYS A 224 -0.37 -23.18 -8.07
C LYS A 224 0.71 -22.84 -7.03
N GLY A 225 0.78 -23.61 -5.94
CA GLY A 225 1.63 -23.27 -4.79
C GLY A 225 1.25 -21.94 -4.17
N GLY A 226 -0.03 -21.54 -4.28
CA GLY A 226 -0.56 -20.32 -3.69
C GLY A 226 -0.26 -19.05 -4.48
N VAL A 227 0.29 -19.17 -5.69
CA VAL A 227 0.51 -18.04 -6.59
C VAL A 227 -0.81 -17.58 -7.19
N VAL A 228 -1.07 -16.27 -7.11
CA VAL A 228 -2.29 -15.64 -7.65
C VAL A 228 -1.90 -14.38 -8.40
N ALA A 229 -2.14 -14.36 -9.71
CA ALA A 229 -1.80 -13.21 -10.56
C ALA A 229 -2.61 -11.96 -10.18
N SER A 230 -2.18 -10.80 -10.66
CA SER A 230 -2.99 -9.58 -10.55
C SER A 230 -4.10 -9.60 -11.61
N TRP A 231 -5.24 -9.00 -11.30
CA TRP A 231 -6.37 -8.88 -12.23
C TRP A 231 -5.99 -8.10 -13.49
N GLY A 232 -5.15 -7.07 -13.34
CA GLY A 232 -4.71 -6.27 -14.47
C GLY A 232 -3.83 -7.06 -15.45
N GLN A 233 -3.02 -8.00 -14.96
CA GLN A 233 -2.11 -8.81 -15.76
C GLN A 233 -2.83 -10.01 -16.39
N ASP A 234 -3.46 -10.86 -15.58
CA ASP A 234 -4.16 -12.06 -16.06
C ASP A 234 -5.39 -12.37 -15.19
N PRO A 235 -6.59 -11.91 -15.61
CA PRO A 235 -7.85 -12.18 -14.91
C PRO A 235 -8.14 -13.67 -14.69
N SER A 236 -7.69 -14.53 -15.60
CA SER A 236 -7.94 -15.99 -15.52
C SER A 236 -7.10 -16.65 -14.42
N GLN A 237 -5.92 -16.10 -14.15
CA GLN A 237 -4.99 -16.59 -13.12
C GLN A 237 -5.08 -15.84 -11.79
N ALA A 238 -5.91 -14.79 -11.73
CA ALA A 238 -6.21 -14.01 -10.53
C ALA A 238 -7.20 -14.69 -9.57
N VAL A 239 -7.45 -15.99 -9.75
CA VAL A 239 -8.34 -16.80 -8.92
C VAL A 239 -7.60 -18.02 -8.39
N SER A 240 -7.85 -18.36 -7.12
CA SER A 240 -7.45 -19.62 -6.50
C SER A 240 -8.61 -20.20 -5.71
N ALA A 241 -8.85 -21.51 -5.80
CA ALA A 241 -9.96 -22.12 -5.07
C ALA A 241 -9.64 -23.51 -4.55
N PHE A 242 -10.32 -23.89 -3.47
CA PHE A 242 -10.23 -25.21 -2.86
C PHE A 242 -11.58 -25.59 -2.25
N GLN A 243 -11.75 -26.87 -1.95
CA GLN A 243 -12.91 -27.39 -1.26
C GLN A 243 -12.53 -27.84 0.15
N VAL A 244 -13.41 -27.59 1.11
CA VAL A 244 -13.25 -27.99 2.51
C VAL A 244 -14.52 -28.67 3.00
N SER A 245 -14.36 -29.84 3.63
CA SER A 245 -15.43 -30.53 4.36
C SER A 245 -15.30 -30.20 5.85
N VAL A 246 -16.30 -29.53 6.39
CA VAL A 246 -16.31 -29.03 7.77
C VAL A 246 -17.25 -29.89 8.62
N GLY A 247 -16.74 -30.38 9.75
CA GLY A 247 -17.48 -31.14 10.76
C GLY A 247 -17.87 -30.30 11.97
N LEU A 248 -18.79 -30.83 12.78
CA LEU A 248 -19.29 -30.22 14.02
C LEU A 248 -19.80 -28.76 13.89
N ALA A 249 -20.23 -28.35 12.70
CA ALA A 249 -20.67 -26.99 12.39
C ALA A 249 -22.20 -26.79 12.49
N GLY A 250 -22.95 -27.89 12.47
CA GLY A 250 -24.41 -27.90 12.28
C GLY A 250 -24.80 -28.07 10.81
N THR A 251 -26.02 -28.53 10.58
CA THR A 251 -26.50 -29.01 9.26
C THR A 251 -27.63 -28.17 8.68
N SER A 252 -27.79 -26.93 9.15
CA SER A 252 -28.83 -26.02 8.65
C SER A 252 -28.41 -24.55 8.69
N ASN A 253 -29.07 -23.73 7.86
CA ASN A 253 -28.83 -22.29 7.77
C ASN A 253 -28.93 -21.54 9.11
N LYS A 254 -29.70 -22.06 10.07
CA LYS A 254 -29.86 -21.45 11.41
C LYS A 254 -28.77 -21.85 12.38
N THR A 255 -28.21 -23.05 12.23
CA THR A 255 -27.27 -23.64 13.19
C THR A 255 -25.82 -23.31 12.87
N VAL A 256 -25.48 -23.23 11.57
CA VAL A 256 -24.14 -22.85 11.10
C VAL A 256 -23.78 -21.43 11.51
N LYS A 257 -22.53 -21.25 11.93
CA LYS A 257 -21.95 -19.94 12.23
C LYS A 257 -20.77 -19.66 11.32
N LEU A 258 -20.63 -18.40 10.95
CA LEU A 258 -19.53 -17.94 10.10
C LEU A 258 -18.20 -18.03 10.87
N PRO A 259 -17.11 -18.46 10.22
CA PRO A 259 -15.78 -18.30 10.75
C PRO A 259 -15.47 -16.84 11.02
N LYS A 260 -14.58 -16.60 11.99
CA LYS A 260 -14.19 -15.27 12.45
C LYS A 260 -12.69 -15.07 12.26
N ASN A 261 -12.25 -13.81 12.31
CA ASN A 261 -10.83 -13.45 12.34
C ASN A 261 -10.02 -14.09 11.20
N PHE A 262 -10.42 -13.80 9.96
CA PHE A 262 -9.65 -14.23 8.80
C PHE A 262 -8.30 -13.53 8.76
N THR A 263 -7.26 -14.29 8.42
CA THR A 263 -5.89 -13.80 8.24
C THR A 263 -5.41 -14.25 6.88
N LEU A 264 -4.99 -13.30 6.05
CA LEU A 264 -4.36 -13.59 4.76
C LEU A 264 -2.91 -13.13 4.82
N LEU A 265 -1.99 -14.03 4.54
CA LEU A 265 -0.59 -13.70 4.34
C LEU A 265 -0.25 -13.97 2.87
N GLY A 266 0.49 -13.06 2.24
CA GLY A 266 1.05 -13.26 0.90
C GLY A 266 2.49 -12.74 0.96
N PRO A 267 3.48 -13.64 0.77
CA PRO A 267 4.87 -13.64 1.27
C PRO A 267 5.29 -12.87 2.54
N GLY A 268 4.43 -12.02 3.10
CA GLY A 268 4.65 -11.12 4.21
C GLY A 268 3.32 -10.57 4.78
N PRO A 269 3.39 -9.76 5.84
CA PRO A 269 2.24 -9.31 6.60
C PRO A 269 1.63 -8.02 6.02
N GLY A 270 1.02 -8.08 4.84
CA GLY A 270 0.46 -6.89 4.17
C GLY A 270 -1.05 -6.78 4.15
N TYR A 271 -1.78 -7.89 4.32
CA TYR A 271 -3.24 -7.91 4.19
C TYR A 271 -3.95 -7.85 5.53
N THR A 272 -5.00 -7.04 5.58
CA THR A 272 -5.96 -6.98 6.69
C THR A 272 -7.34 -7.37 6.18
N CYS A 273 -7.92 -8.42 6.75
CA CYS A 273 -9.24 -8.92 6.36
C CYS A 273 -10.34 -8.40 7.28
N GLY A 274 -11.47 -8.01 6.69
CA GLY A 274 -12.68 -7.65 7.40
C GLY A 274 -13.40 -8.85 8.00
N ALA A 275 -14.53 -8.59 8.68
CA ALA A 275 -15.42 -9.64 9.15
C ALA A 275 -16.16 -10.31 7.98
N ALA A 276 -16.43 -11.61 8.11
CA ALA A 276 -17.23 -12.33 7.13
C ALA A 276 -18.68 -11.82 7.13
N THR A 277 -19.21 -11.52 5.94
CA THR A 277 -20.57 -11.05 5.74
C THR A 277 -21.38 -12.07 4.93
N ILE A 278 -22.66 -12.20 5.22
CA ILE A 278 -23.57 -13.04 4.44
C ILE A 278 -24.00 -12.25 3.21
N VAL A 279 -23.86 -12.86 2.03
CA VAL A 279 -24.24 -12.27 0.75
C VAL A 279 -25.24 -13.18 0.03
N PRO A 280 -25.93 -12.70 -1.03
CA PRO A 280 -26.83 -13.55 -1.81
C PRO A 280 -26.13 -14.82 -2.30
N PRO A 281 -26.81 -15.99 -2.27
CA PRO A 281 -26.18 -17.24 -2.67
C PRO A 281 -25.67 -17.23 -4.09
N THR A 282 -24.47 -17.76 -4.28
CA THR A 282 -23.81 -17.86 -5.57
C THR A 282 -24.56 -18.78 -6.51
N ILE A 283 -24.60 -18.39 -7.77
CA ILE A 283 -25.16 -19.18 -8.85
C ILE A 283 -24.00 -19.76 -9.65
N PHE A 284 -24.03 -21.08 -9.85
CA PHE A 284 -23.08 -21.80 -10.69
C PHE A 284 -23.79 -22.31 -11.93
N PHE A 285 -23.17 -22.11 -13.08
CA PHE A 285 -23.64 -22.65 -14.36
C PHE A 285 -22.75 -23.81 -14.77
N THR A 286 -23.37 -24.83 -15.37
CA THR A 286 -22.60 -25.86 -16.08
C THR A 286 -21.92 -25.26 -17.31
N SER A 287 -20.88 -25.93 -17.81
CA SER A 287 -20.11 -25.46 -18.98
C SER A 287 -20.97 -25.30 -20.25
N ASP A 288 -22.05 -26.06 -20.37
CA ASP A 288 -23.04 -25.97 -21.45
C ASP A 288 -24.13 -24.91 -21.20
N LEU A 289 -24.09 -24.20 -20.06
CA LEU A 289 -25.04 -23.18 -19.60
C LEU A 289 -26.49 -23.68 -19.41
N ARG A 290 -26.76 -24.98 -19.53
CA ARG A 290 -28.12 -25.54 -19.47
C ARG A 290 -28.62 -25.76 -18.05
N ARG A 291 -27.70 -26.01 -17.11
CA ARG A 291 -28.04 -26.27 -15.71
C ARG A 291 -27.49 -25.17 -14.82
N ARG A 292 -28.40 -24.61 -14.02
CA ARG A 292 -28.09 -23.67 -12.94
C ARG A 292 -28.17 -24.40 -11.61
N THR A 293 -27.11 -24.29 -10.81
CA THR A 293 -27.10 -24.70 -9.40
C THR A 293 -26.81 -23.49 -8.53
N GLN A 294 -27.12 -23.56 -7.25
CA GLN A 294 -26.87 -22.47 -6.31
C GLN A 294 -26.23 -22.99 -5.04
N ALA A 295 -25.35 -22.18 -4.44
CA ALA A 295 -24.92 -22.40 -3.07
C ALA A 295 -26.12 -22.34 -2.12
N LEU A 296 -26.05 -23.06 -1.01
CA LEU A 296 -27.04 -23.00 0.06
C LEU A 296 -26.90 -21.70 0.84
N MET A 297 -25.66 -21.26 1.04
CA MET A 297 -25.29 -19.99 1.65
C MET A 297 -23.95 -19.52 1.06
N THR A 298 -23.77 -18.21 0.95
CA THR A 298 -22.50 -17.61 0.54
C THR A 298 -22.07 -16.57 1.54
N TRP A 299 -20.81 -16.63 1.94
CA TRP A 299 -20.17 -15.59 2.74
C TRP A 299 -19.04 -14.93 1.96
N ASN A 300 -18.81 -13.66 2.25
CA ASN A 300 -17.75 -12.88 1.63
C ASN A 300 -16.88 -12.23 2.70
N VAL A 301 -15.58 -12.29 2.49
CA VAL A 301 -14.54 -11.65 3.31
C VAL A 301 -13.68 -10.80 2.38
N THR A 302 -13.63 -9.51 2.63
CA THR A 302 -12.75 -8.60 1.87
C THR A 302 -11.47 -8.36 2.65
N CYS A 303 -10.33 -8.57 2.00
CA CYS A 303 -9.00 -8.28 2.52
C CYS A 303 -8.39 -7.15 1.69
N THR A 304 -7.93 -6.11 2.39
CA THR A 304 -7.25 -4.96 1.78
C THR A 304 -5.77 -5.02 2.10
N TYR A 305 -4.93 -4.53 1.18
CA TYR A 305 -3.49 -4.46 1.38
C TYR A 305 -3.10 -3.09 1.94
N SER A 306 -2.27 -3.05 2.96
CA SER A 306 -1.70 -1.82 3.49
C SER A 306 -0.19 -1.81 3.29
N GLN A 307 0.30 -0.88 2.46
CA GLN A 307 1.74 -0.72 2.21
C GLN A 307 2.52 -0.44 3.50
N LEU A 308 1.92 0.33 4.42
CA LEU A 308 2.52 0.67 5.73
C LEU A 308 2.67 -0.53 6.67
N LEU A 309 1.75 -1.50 6.60
CA LEU A 309 1.83 -2.72 7.39
C LEU A 309 2.80 -3.73 6.77
N ALA A 310 2.74 -3.85 5.45
CA ALA A 310 3.53 -4.81 4.70
C ALA A 310 5.04 -4.56 4.81
N GLN A 311 5.45 -3.29 4.68
CA GLN A 311 6.85 -2.95 4.58
C GLN A 311 7.18 -1.67 5.35
N LYS A 312 8.09 -1.81 6.31
CA LYS A 312 8.73 -0.67 7.00
C LYS A 312 9.86 -0.05 6.17
N LYS A 313 10.35 -0.77 5.17
CA LYS A 313 11.52 -0.43 4.35
C LYS A 313 11.17 -0.70 2.89
N PRO A 314 11.61 0.14 1.94
CA PRO A 314 11.30 -0.07 0.53
C PRO A 314 11.97 -1.34 0.00
N SER A 315 11.34 -1.98 -0.98
CA SER A 315 11.83 -3.21 -1.62
C SER A 315 12.58 -2.96 -2.93
N CYS A 316 12.52 -1.73 -3.46
CA CYS A 316 13.16 -1.36 -4.71
C CYS A 316 13.59 0.12 -4.74
N CYS A 317 14.54 0.42 -5.62
CA CYS A 317 15.00 1.78 -5.89
C CYS A 317 15.05 2.08 -7.39
N VAL A 318 15.09 3.38 -7.72
CA VAL A 318 15.15 3.86 -9.10
C VAL A 318 16.48 4.56 -9.35
N SER A 319 17.00 4.42 -10.57
CA SER A 319 18.15 5.18 -11.07
C SER A 319 17.84 5.79 -12.43
N PHE A 320 18.42 6.95 -12.71
CA PHE A 320 18.12 7.75 -13.91
C PHE A 320 19.36 8.02 -14.74
N SER A 321 19.16 8.08 -16.05
CA SER A 321 20.17 8.54 -16.99
C SER A 321 19.49 9.12 -18.24
N SER A 322 20.23 9.90 -19.01
CA SER A 322 19.75 10.47 -20.26
C SER A 322 20.87 10.56 -21.30
N PHE A 323 20.52 10.71 -22.57
CA PHE A 323 21.50 10.92 -23.65
C PHE A 323 22.19 12.29 -23.60
N TYR A 324 21.67 13.22 -22.81
CA TYR A 324 22.16 14.61 -22.71
C TYR A 324 22.93 14.87 -21.40
N ASN A 325 23.17 13.84 -20.59
CA ASN A 325 23.97 13.92 -19.38
C ASN A 325 24.83 12.67 -19.27
N ASP A 326 26.15 12.86 -19.15
CA ASP A 326 27.11 11.76 -19.06
C ASP A 326 27.09 11.03 -17.71
N THR A 327 26.47 11.65 -16.70
CA THR A 327 26.38 11.09 -15.35
C THR A 327 25.09 10.31 -15.15
N ILE A 328 25.21 9.11 -14.58
CA ILE A 328 24.08 8.29 -14.14
C ILE A 328 23.76 8.69 -12.70
N ILE A 329 22.50 9.03 -12.44
CA ILE A 329 21.98 9.31 -11.11
C ILE A 329 21.67 7.96 -10.48
N PRO A 330 22.46 7.52 -9.48
CA PRO A 330 22.27 6.22 -8.87
C PRO A 330 21.07 6.24 -7.93
N CYS A 331 20.66 5.06 -7.47
CA CYS A 331 19.79 4.98 -6.29
C CYS A 331 20.46 5.64 -5.08
N SER A 332 19.66 6.30 -4.25
CA SER A 332 20.11 6.86 -2.96
C SER A 332 20.83 5.81 -2.12
N THR A 333 21.92 6.22 -1.47
CA THR A 333 22.67 5.33 -0.58
C THR A 333 21.78 4.84 0.55
N CYS A 334 21.81 3.54 0.82
CA CYS A 334 20.97 2.89 1.84
C CYS A 334 19.46 3.09 1.68
N ALA A 335 18.96 3.23 0.43
CA ALA A 335 17.53 3.33 0.15
C ALA A 335 16.71 2.20 0.82
N CYS A 336 17.18 0.95 0.79
CA CYS A 336 16.49 -0.21 1.37
C CYS A 336 17.06 -0.67 2.73
N ASP A 337 17.68 0.28 3.46
CA ASP A 337 18.32 0.11 4.77
C ASP A 337 19.62 -0.72 4.80
N CYS A 338 20.67 -0.12 5.35
CA CYS A 338 22.02 -0.70 5.45
C CYS A 338 22.35 -1.34 6.81
N GLN A 339 21.37 -1.46 7.73
CA GLN A 339 21.68 -1.80 9.13
C GLN A 339 22.30 -3.18 9.39
N ASN A 340 22.39 -4.10 8.41
CA ASN A 340 23.00 -5.41 8.61
C ASN A 340 24.12 -5.72 7.58
N LYS A 341 25.38 -5.55 8.00
CA LYS A 341 26.56 -5.97 7.20
C LYS A 341 26.67 -7.49 6.94
N LYS A 342 25.78 -8.31 7.52
CA LYS A 342 25.77 -9.78 7.40
C LYS A 342 24.76 -10.31 6.37
N THR A 343 23.93 -9.45 5.75
CA THR A 343 22.83 -9.87 4.87
C THR A 343 23.10 -9.69 3.38
N CYS A 344 24.31 -9.25 3.01
CA CYS A 344 24.72 -9.15 1.61
C CYS A 344 26.02 -9.91 1.34
N VAL A 345 26.16 -10.40 0.12
CA VAL A 345 27.33 -11.11 -0.40
C VAL A 345 28.07 -10.20 -1.37
N GLN A 346 29.37 -10.10 -1.20
CA GLN A 346 30.23 -9.34 -2.10
C GLN A 346 30.50 -10.21 -3.34
N GLY A 347 30.27 -9.68 -4.55
CA GLY A 347 30.20 -10.46 -5.80
C GLY A 347 31.44 -11.29 -6.18
N ASN A 348 32.54 -11.19 -5.43
CA ASN A 348 33.77 -11.95 -5.67
C ASN A 348 33.91 -13.21 -4.79
N ASP A 349 33.00 -13.44 -3.82
CA ASP A 349 33.12 -14.53 -2.84
C ASP A 349 32.35 -15.80 -3.26
N THR A 350 32.83 -16.45 -4.33
CA THR A 350 32.24 -17.67 -4.92
C THR A 350 32.16 -18.87 -3.95
N LYS A 351 33.06 -18.95 -2.96
CA LYS A 351 33.04 -19.97 -1.91
C LYS A 351 31.87 -19.81 -0.93
N LEU A 352 31.37 -18.59 -0.76
CA LEU A 352 30.33 -18.28 0.23
C LEU A 352 28.93 -18.53 -0.36
N LEU A 353 28.75 -18.27 -1.67
CA LEU A 353 27.52 -18.59 -2.42
C LEU A 353 27.21 -20.11 -2.42
N SER A 354 28.20 -20.94 -2.76
CA SER A 354 28.05 -22.41 -2.80
C SER A 354 27.87 -23.06 -1.40
N ALA A 355 28.36 -22.42 -0.35
CA ALA A 355 28.14 -22.85 1.04
C ALA A 355 26.76 -22.42 1.57
N LEU A 356 26.21 -21.30 1.09
CA LEU A 356 24.88 -20.83 1.47
C LEU A 356 23.76 -21.57 0.73
N GLU A 357 23.93 -21.94 -0.53
CA GLU A 357 22.96 -22.77 -1.29
C GLU A 357 22.53 -24.03 -0.52
N LYS A 358 23.46 -24.67 0.21
CA LYS A 358 23.17 -25.84 1.06
C LYS A 358 22.39 -25.52 2.33
N ASN A 359 22.39 -24.28 2.80
CA ASN A 359 21.73 -23.81 4.02
C ASN A 359 20.45 -22.98 3.77
N ILE A 360 20.15 -22.58 2.53
CA ILE A 360 18.92 -21.86 2.15
C ILE A 360 17.66 -22.64 2.56
N THR A 361 17.72 -23.98 2.58
CA THR A 361 16.63 -24.84 3.06
C THR A 361 16.34 -24.72 4.56
N LYS A 362 17.26 -24.14 5.37
CA LYS A 362 17.12 -23.94 6.82
C LYS A 362 16.91 -22.48 7.23
N MET A 363 17.36 -21.51 6.45
CA MET A 363 17.19 -20.08 6.72
C MET A 363 15.97 -19.56 5.96
N GLY A 364 14.79 -19.61 6.60
CA GLY A 364 13.56 -19.11 5.98
C GLY A 364 13.70 -17.68 5.45
N ASN A 365 13.19 -17.44 4.23
CA ASN A 365 12.87 -16.17 3.54
C ASN A 365 13.76 -14.92 3.78
N THR A 366 14.99 -15.04 4.28
CA THR A 366 15.90 -13.88 4.39
C THR A 366 16.55 -13.63 3.03
N PRO A 367 16.35 -12.46 2.40
CA PRO A 367 16.90 -12.18 1.08
C PRO A 367 18.42 -12.13 1.16
N LEU A 368 19.08 -12.97 0.37
CA LEU A 368 20.52 -12.96 0.22
C LEU A 368 20.86 -11.97 -0.89
N LEU A 369 21.33 -10.78 -0.54
CA LEU A 369 21.47 -9.68 -1.51
C LEU A 369 22.90 -9.50 -2.00
N GLN A 370 23.11 -8.98 -3.22
CA GLN A 370 24.40 -8.45 -3.64
C GLN A 370 24.71 -7.16 -2.86
N CYS A 371 25.94 -7.04 -2.33
CA CYS A 371 26.36 -5.83 -1.64
C CYS A 371 26.47 -4.65 -2.62
N THR A 372 25.49 -3.74 -2.58
CA THR A 372 25.44 -2.49 -3.33
C THR A 372 25.35 -1.30 -2.38
N LYS A 373 25.58 -0.08 -2.88
CA LYS A 373 25.45 1.14 -2.05
C LYS A 373 24.00 1.41 -1.59
N HIS A 374 23.00 0.95 -2.34
CA HIS A 374 21.58 1.18 -2.06
C HIS A 374 20.93 0.03 -1.26
N MET A 375 21.54 -1.16 -1.26
CA MET A 375 21.10 -2.35 -0.53
C MET A 375 19.67 -2.83 -0.89
N CYS A 376 19.20 -2.51 -2.10
CA CYS A 376 17.86 -2.88 -2.54
C CYS A 376 17.85 -4.20 -3.31
N PRO A 377 16.87 -5.09 -3.07
CA PRO A 377 16.65 -6.30 -3.85
C PRO A 377 16.45 -6.05 -5.34
N VAL A 378 15.76 -4.97 -5.72
CA VAL A 378 15.48 -4.65 -7.12
C VAL A 378 15.87 -3.20 -7.42
N ARG A 379 16.45 -2.99 -8.60
CA ARG A 379 16.65 -1.66 -9.17
C ARG A 379 15.92 -1.54 -10.49
N VAL A 380 15.16 -0.47 -10.63
CA VAL A 380 14.61 -0.02 -11.91
C VAL A 380 15.50 1.10 -12.44
N HIS A 381 16.03 0.92 -13.65
CA HIS A 381 16.79 1.94 -14.36
C HIS A 381 15.94 2.51 -15.48
N TRP A 382 15.77 3.83 -15.48
CA TRP A 382 15.04 4.56 -16.51
C TRP A 382 15.99 5.48 -17.27
N HIS A 383 16.20 5.17 -18.54
CA HIS A 383 17.15 5.85 -19.41
C HIS A 383 16.43 6.56 -20.55
N VAL A 384 16.53 7.88 -20.62
CA VAL A 384 16.07 8.66 -21.78
C VAL A 384 17.08 8.49 -22.90
N LYS A 385 16.76 7.62 -23.88
CA LYS A 385 17.71 7.11 -24.86
C LYS A 385 17.91 8.04 -26.05
N LEU A 386 16.82 8.49 -26.67
CA LEU A 386 16.86 9.31 -27.88
C LEU A 386 15.65 10.24 -27.97
N ASN A 387 15.84 11.36 -28.67
CA ASN A 387 14.82 12.37 -28.92
C ASN A 387 14.68 12.63 -30.43
N TYR A 388 13.56 12.24 -31.03
CA TYR A 388 13.24 12.49 -32.44
C TYR A 388 12.39 13.76 -32.60
N LYS A 389 11.97 14.10 -33.83
CA LYS A 389 11.11 15.27 -34.07
C LYS A 389 9.75 15.13 -33.37
N ALA A 390 9.01 14.06 -33.67
CA ALA A 390 7.67 13.80 -33.13
C ALA A 390 7.63 12.81 -31.96
N TYR A 391 8.69 12.01 -31.79
CA TYR A 391 8.73 10.92 -30.80
C TYR A 391 9.95 11.03 -29.90
N TRP A 392 9.93 10.33 -28.79
CA TRP A 392 11.09 10.11 -27.94
C TRP A 392 11.11 8.68 -27.44
N ARG A 393 12.31 8.20 -27.11
CA ARG A 393 12.57 6.81 -26.78
C ARG A 393 13.16 6.72 -25.39
N VAL A 394 12.58 5.86 -24.57
CA VAL A 394 13.09 5.51 -23.24
C VAL A 394 13.44 4.03 -23.22
N LYS A 395 14.48 3.68 -22.47
CA LYS A 395 14.85 2.31 -22.14
C LYS A 395 14.63 2.08 -20.65
N ILE A 396 13.91 1.01 -20.32
CA ILE A 396 13.69 0.55 -18.96
C ILE A 396 14.55 -0.70 -18.75
N SER A 397 15.19 -0.84 -17.59
CA SER A 397 15.91 -2.05 -17.21
C SER A 397 15.62 -2.38 -15.74
N ILE A 398 15.19 -3.61 -15.46
CA ILE A 398 14.87 -4.07 -14.12
C ILE A 398 15.91 -5.12 -13.75
N THR A 399 16.70 -4.84 -12.72
CA THR A 399 17.77 -5.73 -12.24
C THR A 399 17.41 -6.30 -10.88
N ASN A 400 17.53 -7.62 -10.73
CA ASN A 400 17.39 -8.34 -9.48
C ASN A 400 18.76 -8.55 -8.84
N PHE A 401 18.92 -8.11 -7.60
CA PHE A 401 20.13 -8.25 -6.78
C PHE A 401 19.99 -9.34 -5.71
N ASN A 402 18.90 -10.09 -5.71
CA ASN A 402 18.65 -11.16 -4.75
C ASN A 402 19.12 -12.51 -5.32
N TYR A 403 20.01 -13.20 -4.60
CA TYR A 403 20.50 -14.53 -4.93
C TYR A 403 19.55 -15.66 -4.52
N ALA A 404 18.61 -15.37 -3.62
CA ALA A 404 17.72 -16.38 -3.05
C ALA A 404 16.30 -16.33 -3.63
N PHE A 405 16.02 -15.41 -4.55
CA PHE A 405 14.64 -15.12 -4.96
C PHE A 405 14.51 -14.76 -6.44
N ASN A 406 13.53 -15.39 -7.07
CA ASN A 406 13.11 -15.16 -8.45
C ASN A 406 11.76 -14.47 -8.48
N TYR A 407 11.62 -13.46 -9.33
CA TYR A 407 10.35 -12.76 -9.52
C TYR A 407 9.62 -13.30 -10.75
N SER A 408 8.67 -14.20 -10.52
CA SER A 408 7.73 -14.68 -11.54
C SER A 408 6.55 -13.70 -11.70
N GLN A 409 6.04 -13.53 -12.92
CA GLN A 409 4.88 -12.67 -13.20
C GLN A 409 5.07 -11.23 -12.72
N TRP A 410 6.32 -10.75 -12.72
CA TRP A 410 6.64 -9.42 -12.23
C TRP A 410 5.84 -8.33 -12.97
N THR A 411 5.53 -7.27 -12.25
CA THR A 411 4.81 -6.11 -12.76
C THR A 411 5.59 -4.84 -12.41
N LEU A 412 5.65 -3.91 -13.35
CA LEU A 412 6.22 -2.59 -13.18
C LEU A 412 5.15 -1.56 -13.52
N VAL A 413 4.82 -0.66 -12.59
CA VAL A 413 3.90 0.46 -12.87
C VAL A 413 4.70 1.74 -12.84
N ALA A 414 4.53 2.59 -13.84
CA ALA A 414 5.11 3.91 -13.89
C ALA A 414 4.02 4.96 -14.06
N GLN A 415 4.14 6.06 -13.32
CA GLN A 415 3.33 7.25 -13.50
C GLN A 415 4.16 8.33 -14.20
N HIS A 416 3.73 8.73 -15.39
CA HIS A 416 4.37 9.78 -16.17
C HIS A 416 3.34 10.44 -17.11
N PRO A 417 3.27 11.78 -17.18
CA PRO A 417 2.24 12.49 -17.96
C PRO A 417 2.08 12.01 -19.41
N ASN A 418 3.20 11.69 -20.06
CA ASN A 418 3.24 11.25 -21.46
C ASN A 418 2.93 9.75 -21.71
N LEU A 419 2.57 8.97 -20.67
CA LEU A 419 2.12 7.57 -20.85
C LEU A 419 0.69 7.48 -21.40
N ASN A 420 0.00 8.60 -21.52
CA ASN A 420 -1.23 8.71 -22.28
C ASN A 420 -1.03 8.51 -23.79
N ASN A 421 0.17 8.79 -24.30
CA ASN A 421 0.53 8.76 -25.73
C ASN A 421 1.65 7.74 -26.02
N VAL A 422 1.45 6.50 -25.55
CA VAL A 422 2.36 5.38 -25.85
C VAL A 422 2.10 4.86 -27.26
N THR A 423 3.14 4.88 -28.10
CA THR A 423 3.05 4.34 -29.47
C THR A 423 3.47 2.89 -29.56
N GLN A 424 4.55 2.53 -28.88
CA GLN A 424 5.08 1.17 -28.92
C GLN A 424 5.86 0.85 -27.65
N VAL A 425 5.68 -0.38 -27.16
CA VAL A 425 6.49 -0.97 -26.09
C VAL A 425 7.12 -2.23 -26.65
N PHE A 426 8.44 -2.37 -26.47
CA PHE A 426 9.22 -3.50 -26.96
C PHE A 426 9.49 -4.48 -25.82
N SER A 427 9.44 -5.78 -26.10
CA SER A 427 9.83 -6.86 -25.18
C SER A 427 9.00 -7.01 -23.89
N PHE A 428 8.23 -6.00 -23.47
CA PHE A 428 7.26 -6.09 -22.37
C PHE A 428 5.84 -5.94 -22.93
N ASP A 429 4.88 -6.53 -22.23
CA ASP A 429 3.48 -6.22 -22.45
C ASP A 429 3.12 -4.94 -21.70
N TYR A 430 2.18 -4.18 -22.27
CA TYR A 430 1.76 -2.88 -21.76
C TYR A 430 0.24 -2.84 -21.57
N LYS A 431 -0.19 -2.28 -20.44
CA LYS A 431 -1.60 -1.99 -20.16
C LYS A 431 -1.71 -0.62 -19.48
N PRO A 432 -2.45 0.34 -20.07
CA PRO A 432 -2.72 1.59 -19.38
C PRO A 432 -3.58 1.33 -18.14
N LEU A 433 -3.26 1.99 -17.04
CA LEU A 433 -4.06 1.99 -15.83
C LEU A 433 -4.80 3.31 -15.73
N ILE A 434 -6.12 3.24 -15.68
CA ILE A 434 -7.00 4.41 -15.59
C ILE A 434 -7.77 4.29 -14.27
N PRO A 435 -7.12 4.51 -13.11
CA PRO A 435 -7.78 4.43 -11.80
C PRO A 435 -8.85 5.51 -11.65
N TYR A 436 -8.65 6.65 -12.32
CA TYR A 436 -9.58 7.76 -12.38
C TYR A 436 -9.93 8.02 -13.85
N GLN A 437 -11.23 8.13 -14.16
CA GLN A 437 -11.71 8.30 -15.54
C GLN A 437 -11.11 9.51 -16.28
N SER A 438 -10.53 10.47 -15.55
CA SER A 438 -9.95 11.71 -16.08
C SER A 438 -8.44 11.70 -16.29
N ILE A 439 -7.69 10.72 -15.77
CA ILE A 439 -6.21 10.72 -15.79
C ILE A 439 -5.70 9.37 -16.30
N ASN A 440 -4.97 9.41 -17.42
CA ASN A 440 -4.36 8.27 -18.10
C ASN A 440 -2.83 8.37 -18.13
N ASP A 441 -2.23 8.89 -17.06
CA ASP A 441 -0.79 9.12 -16.92
C ASP A 441 -0.04 7.90 -16.36
N THR A 442 -0.72 6.77 -16.18
CA THR A 442 -0.18 5.60 -15.50
C THR A 442 -0.20 4.38 -16.41
N GLY A 443 0.93 3.70 -16.52
CA GLY A 443 1.12 2.53 -17.36
C GLY A 443 1.66 1.35 -16.57
N MET A 444 1.08 0.17 -16.77
CA MET A 444 1.58 -1.09 -16.24
C MET A 444 2.31 -1.86 -17.34
N PHE A 445 3.50 -2.34 -16.99
CA PHE A 445 4.37 -3.17 -17.80
C PHE A 445 4.54 -4.52 -17.10
N TYR A 446 4.60 -5.60 -17.88
CA TYR A 446 4.85 -6.94 -17.35
C TYR A 446 5.54 -7.81 -18.39
N GLY A 447 6.16 -8.89 -17.92
CA GLY A 447 6.87 -9.82 -18.79
C GLY A 447 5.93 -10.62 -19.69
N GLN A 448 6.37 -10.87 -20.92
CA GLN A 448 5.73 -11.75 -21.88
C GLN A 448 5.91 -13.21 -21.44
N LYS A 449 4.81 -13.97 -21.45
CA LYS A 449 4.81 -15.38 -21.07
C LYS A 449 5.82 -16.17 -21.90
N PHE A 450 6.60 -17.03 -21.24
CA PHE A 450 7.64 -17.86 -21.86
C PHE A 450 8.82 -17.10 -22.48
N TYR A 451 8.97 -15.80 -22.20
CA TYR A 451 10.10 -15.02 -22.70
C TYR A 451 10.84 -14.33 -21.56
N ASN A 452 10.18 -13.40 -20.87
CA ASN A 452 10.77 -12.63 -19.78
C ASN A 452 9.78 -12.41 -18.62
N ASP A 453 8.78 -13.28 -18.49
CA ASP A 453 7.86 -13.36 -17.36
C ASP A 453 8.52 -13.87 -16.07
N LEU A 454 9.78 -14.31 -16.15
CA LEU A 454 10.62 -14.69 -15.02
C LEU A 454 11.87 -13.82 -14.96
N LEU A 455 11.98 -13.02 -13.90
CA LEU A 455 13.20 -12.29 -13.57
C LEU A 455 14.00 -13.14 -12.56
N MET A 456 15.07 -13.74 -13.07
CA MET A 456 15.95 -14.63 -12.31
C MET A 456 16.73 -13.89 -11.22
N GLU A 457 17.35 -14.65 -10.34
CA GLU A 457 18.28 -14.20 -9.31
C GLU A 457 19.46 -13.43 -9.90
N ASP A 458 20.20 -12.72 -9.04
CA ASP A 458 21.37 -11.95 -9.47
C ASP A 458 22.37 -12.82 -10.26
N GLY A 459 22.73 -12.35 -11.45
CA GLY A 459 23.53 -13.10 -12.42
C GLY A 459 23.32 -12.60 -13.85
N PRO A 460 23.84 -13.32 -14.87
CA PRO A 460 23.73 -12.91 -16.28
C PRO A 460 22.29 -12.72 -16.76
N ASN A 461 21.36 -13.49 -16.19
CA ASN A 461 19.92 -13.44 -16.51
C ASN A 461 19.09 -12.68 -15.46
N GLY A 462 19.74 -12.04 -14.48
CA GLY A 462 19.08 -11.26 -13.42
C GLY A 462 18.63 -9.87 -13.86
N ASN A 463 18.40 -9.66 -15.15
CA ASN A 463 18.03 -8.37 -15.72
C ASN A 463 17.07 -8.54 -16.90
N VAL A 464 15.98 -7.77 -16.89
CA VAL A 464 15.05 -7.66 -18.02
C VAL A 464 15.03 -6.22 -18.53
N GLN A 465 14.96 -6.04 -19.85
CA GLN A 465 15.02 -4.72 -20.47
C GLN A 465 13.91 -4.56 -21.50
N SER A 466 13.47 -3.32 -21.66
CA SER A 466 12.46 -2.91 -22.62
C SER A 466 12.78 -1.52 -23.13
N GLU A 467 12.27 -1.22 -24.32
CA GLU A 467 12.25 0.15 -24.84
C GLU A 467 10.81 0.56 -25.08
N LEU A 468 10.54 1.85 -24.93
CA LEU A 468 9.26 2.45 -25.25
C LEU A 468 9.45 3.64 -26.17
N ILE A 469 8.52 3.79 -27.11
CA ILE A 469 8.40 4.97 -27.97
C ILE A 469 7.14 5.71 -27.56
N LEU A 470 7.32 6.99 -27.33
CA LEU A 470 6.31 7.90 -26.85
C LEU A 470 6.14 9.02 -27.86
N GLU A 471 4.90 9.32 -28.25
CA GLU A 471 4.61 10.50 -29.05
C GLU A 471 4.68 11.75 -28.17
N LYS A 472 5.30 12.81 -28.69
CA LYS A 472 5.41 14.07 -27.97
C LYS A 472 4.11 14.82 -28.05
N ASP A 473 3.60 15.23 -26.90
CA ASP A 473 2.59 16.30 -26.85
C ASP A 473 3.29 17.66 -26.92
N PRO A 474 3.04 18.49 -27.96
CA PRO A 474 3.65 19.80 -28.12
C PRO A 474 3.42 20.76 -26.95
N ASN A 475 2.35 20.55 -26.18
CA ASN A 475 1.97 21.44 -25.08
C ASN A 475 2.68 21.12 -23.77
N THR A 476 3.08 19.86 -23.57
CA THR A 476 3.58 19.37 -22.28
C THR A 476 5.01 18.85 -22.35
N PHE A 477 5.48 18.41 -23.52
CA PHE A 477 6.80 17.82 -23.67
C PHE A 477 7.92 18.83 -23.40
N THR A 478 8.78 18.52 -22.42
CA THR A 478 9.95 19.33 -22.07
C THR A 478 11.03 18.47 -21.44
N PHE A 479 12.28 18.94 -21.45
CA PHE A 479 13.36 18.36 -20.67
C PHE A 479 13.70 19.17 -19.41
N ASN A 480 12.93 20.23 -19.17
CA ASN A 480 13.13 21.08 -18.01
C ASN A 480 12.73 20.34 -16.73
N GLN A 481 13.47 20.59 -15.65
CA GLN A 481 13.12 20.15 -14.29
C GLN A 481 12.84 18.64 -14.20
N GLY A 482 13.53 17.83 -15.01
CA GLY A 482 13.42 16.38 -14.95
C GLY A 482 12.07 15.82 -15.44
N TRP A 483 11.32 16.56 -16.26
CA TRP A 483 10.00 16.12 -16.77
C TRP A 483 10.02 14.76 -17.45
N ALA A 484 11.12 14.39 -18.13
CA ALA A 484 11.25 13.13 -18.86
C ALA A 484 11.35 11.87 -17.95
N PHE A 485 11.36 12.05 -16.63
CA PHE A 485 11.45 10.99 -15.65
C PHE A 485 10.09 10.76 -14.97
N PRO A 486 9.78 9.50 -14.61
CA PRO A 486 8.51 9.16 -13.99
C PRO A 486 8.39 9.80 -12.60
N ARG A 487 7.16 10.13 -12.23
CA ARG A 487 6.81 10.72 -10.92
C ARG A 487 6.76 9.66 -9.82
N LYS A 488 6.34 8.44 -10.19
CA LYS A 488 6.27 7.28 -9.31
C LYS A 488 6.58 6.02 -10.08
N ILE A 489 7.20 5.05 -9.41
CA ILE A 489 7.43 3.71 -9.92
C ILE A 489 7.02 2.71 -8.83
N TYR A 490 6.29 1.67 -9.22
CA TYR A 490 5.96 0.54 -8.38
C TYR A 490 6.48 -0.75 -9.01
N PHE A 491 7.08 -1.62 -8.21
CA PHE A 491 7.50 -2.96 -8.63
C PHE A 491 6.74 -4.00 -7.81
N ASN A 492 6.02 -4.90 -8.47
CA ASN A 492 5.11 -5.89 -7.84
C ASN A 492 4.10 -5.26 -6.86
N GLY A 493 3.76 -3.99 -7.10
CA GLY A 493 2.89 -3.17 -6.28
C GLY A 493 3.56 -2.41 -5.14
N ASP A 494 4.84 -2.62 -4.86
CA ASP A 494 5.54 -1.82 -3.84
C ASP A 494 6.15 -0.56 -4.46
N GLU A 495 6.02 0.58 -3.77
CA GLU A 495 6.55 1.86 -4.24
C GLU A 495 8.08 1.88 -4.14
N CYS A 496 8.76 2.13 -5.25
CA CYS A 496 10.21 2.25 -5.28
C CYS A 496 10.65 3.63 -4.82
N THR A 497 11.81 3.72 -4.16
CA THR A 497 12.39 5.02 -3.83
C THR A 497 13.04 5.66 -5.05
N LEU A 498 12.59 6.86 -5.42
CA LEU A 498 13.19 7.68 -6.46
C LEU A 498 14.34 8.55 -5.86
N PRO A 499 15.36 8.90 -6.66
CA PRO A 499 16.33 9.92 -6.26
C PRO A 499 15.63 11.29 -6.09
N PRO A 500 16.24 12.25 -5.39
CA PRO A 500 15.64 13.58 -5.23
C PRO A 500 15.54 14.28 -6.60
N PRO A 501 14.45 15.03 -6.86
CA PRO A 501 14.24 15.72 -8.14
C PRO A 501 15.37 16.68 -8.54
N ASP A 502 16.07 17.27 -7.56
CA ASP A 502 17.17 18.21 -7.78
C ASP A 502 18.38 17.56 -8.47
N ASP A 503 18.53 16.24 -8.35
CA ASP A 503 19.61 15.48 -8.97
C ASP A 503 19.27 15.03 -10.40
N TYR A 504 18.04 15.21 -10.87
CA TYR A 504 17.59 14.64 -12.16
C TYR A 504 18.40 15.22 -13.33
N PRO A 505 18.73 14.41 -14.36
CA PRO A 505 19.33 14.94 -15.58
C PRO A 505 18.47 16.04 -16.19
N PHE A 506 18.99 17.26 -16.24
CA PHE A 506 18.39 18.36 -16.99
C PHE A 506 19.28 18.75 -18.15
N LEU A 507 18.66 19.18 -19.25
CA LEU A 507 19.39 19.81 -20.35
C LEU A 507 19.83 21.20 -19.86
N PRO A 508 21.15 21.50 -19.82
CA PRO A 508 21.60 22.82 -19.44
C PRO A 508 21.09 23.85 -20.47
N ASN A 509 20.47 24.93 -20.01
CA ASN A 509 19.98 26.03 -20.84
C ASN A 509 21.10 26.84 -21.54
N SER A 510 22.34 26.36 -21.49
CA SER A 510 23.50 27.04 -22.04
C SER A 510 23.70 26.65 -23.50
N ALA A 511 23.09 27.41 -24.41
CA ALA A 511 23.82 27.77 -25.60
C ALA A 511 24.97 28.68 -25.13
N LEU A 512 26.23 28.28 -25.36
CA LEU A 512 27.35 29.21 -25.28
C LEU A 512 27.02 30.32 -26.29
N ALA A 513 26.54 31.46 -25.80
CA ALA A 513 26.32 32.64 -26.64
C ALA A 513 27.69 32.96 -27.22
N ASN A 514 27.86 32.68 -28.52
CA ASN A 514 29.13 32.75 -29.20
C ASN A 514 29.67 34.19 -29.03
N PRO A 515 30.70 34.44 -28.19
CA PRO A 515 31.11 35.81 -27.86
C PRO A 515 31.63 36.54 -29.10
N TYR A 516 32.01 35.78 -30.14
CA TYR A 516 32.42 36.28 -31.44
C TYR A 516 31.36 37.13 -32.15
N SER A 517 30.05 36.97 -31.87
CA SER A 517 28.99 37.76 -32.53
C SER A 517 28.87 39.19 -32.01
N LEU A 518 29.16 39.44 -30.73
CA LEU A 518 29.11 40.78 -30.13
C LEU A 518 30.36 41.60 -30.45
N THR A 519 31.53 40.96 -30.48
CA THR A 519 32.78 41.62 -30.88
C THR A 519 32.80 42.00 -32.36
N THR A 520 32.23 41.16 -33.23
CA THR A 520 32.13 41.47 -34.66
C THR A 520 31.14 42.59 -34.97
N LEU A 521 30.03 42.67 -34.23
CA LEU A 521 29.09 43.80 -34.30
C LEU A 521 29.68 45.10 -33.76
N ALA A 522 30.44 45.05 -32.66
CA ALA A 522 31.09 46.24 -32.11
C ALA A 522 32.19 46.77 -33.04
N VAL A 523 32.98 45.88 -33.66
CA VAL A 523 34.01 46.25 -34.62
C VAL A 523 33.40 46.79 -35.92
N SER A 524 32.30 46.22 -36.42
CA SER A 524 31.63 46.75 -37.61
C SER A 524 30.96 48.11 -37.37
N LEU A 525 30.40 48.35 -36.18
CA LEU A 525 29.89 49.66 -35.77
C LEU A 525 31.00 50.72 -35.64
N LEU A 526 32.18 50.34 -35.12
CA LEU A 526 33.35 51.23 -35.07
C LEU A 526 33.86 51.57 -36.47
N PHE A 527 33.90 50.60 -37.40
CA PHE A 527 34.27 50.87 -38.80
C PHE A 527 33.26 51.80 -39.50
N LEU A 528 31.96 51.62 -39.26
CA LEU A 528 30.92 52.51 -39.81
C LEU A 528 31.03 53.93 -39.27
N LEU A 529 31.30 54.11 -37.98
CA LEU A 529 31.50 55.44 -37.38
C LEU A 529 32.73 56.16 -37.94
N MET A 530 33.81 55.43 -38.21
CA MET A 530 35.02 56.00 -38.82
C MET A 530 34.83 56.40 -40.29
N THR A 531 33.94 55.73 -41.03
CA THR A 531 33.61 56.11 -42.43
C THR A 531 32.67 57.30 -42.57
N VAL A 532 32.00 57.71 -41.49
CA VAL A 532 31.08 58.88 -41.48
C VAL A 532 31.81 60.18 -41.05
N TRP A 533 33.05 60.06 -40.56
CA TRP A 533 33.89 61.18 -40.11
C TRP A 533 35.03 61.54 -41.08
N TRP A 534 35.06 60.92 -42.25
CA TRP A 534 35.82 61.31 -43.44
C TRP A 534 34.83 61.72 -44.53
#